data_AF-A0A0U2ZU78-F1
#
_entry.id   AF-A0A0U2ZU78-F1
#
_cell.length_a   1.000
_cell.length_b   1.000
_cell.length_c   1.000
_cell.angle_alpha   90.00
_cell.angle_beta   90.00
_cell.angle_gamma   90.00
#
_symmetry.space_group_name_H-M   'P 1'
#
loop_
_entity.id
_entity.type
_entity.pdbx_description
1 polymer ?
#
loop_
_entity_poly.entity_id
_entity_poly.type
_entity_poly.pdbx_seq_one_letter_code
_entity_poly.pdbx_strand_id
1 'polypeptide(L)'
;GSASVSGYSVRHGALELLDADGKAGNTGAGATDLAITGNSQFLYTLNGGSHTISIFGVSQSRGDLAANGSAAVATGAVGLAAK
;
A
#
# COMPACT_ATOMS: atom_id res chain seq x y z
N GLY A 1 -12.11 -3.63 -9.73
CA GLY A 1 -11.84 -4.48 -8.55
C GLY A 1 -10.79 -3.79 -7.70
N SER A 2 -11.02 -3.75 -6.38
CA SER A 2 -10.31 -2.94 -5.37
C SER A 2 -8.90 -3.47 -5.03
N ALA A 3 -8.05 -3.69 -6.04
CA ALA A 3 -6.70 -4.24 -5.90
C ALA A 3 -5.63 -3.17 -6.16
N SER A 4 -5.81 -1.98 -5.59
CA SER A 4 -4.86 -0.88 -5.71
C SER A 4 -4.84 0.01 -4.49
N VAL A 5 -3.68 0.62 -4.23
CA VAL A 5 -3.52 1.74 -3.30
C VAL A 5 -3.51 3.04 -4.10
N SER A 6 -4.23 4.06 -3.63
CA SER A 6 -4.18 5.42 -4.15
C SER A 6 -3.26 6.28 -3.29
N GLY A 7 -2.42 7.10 -3.92
CA GLY A 7 -1.59 8.09 -3.24
C GLY A 7 -2.25 9.47 -3.27
N TYR A 8 -2.17 10.20 -2.16
CA TYR A 8 -2.65 11.59 -2.06
C TYR A 8 -1.56 12.48 -1.45
N SER A 9 -1.41 13.68 -2.01
CA SER A 9 -0.75 14.78 -1.31
C SER A 9 -1.76 15.52 -0.44
N VAL A 10 -1.30 16.02 0.71
CA VAL A 10 -2.12 16.82 1.64
C VAL A 10 -1.60 18.24 1.64
N ARG A 11 -2.40 19.19 1.19
CA ARG A 11 -2.03 20.62 1.16
C ARG A 11 -3.18 21.46 1.67
N HIS A 12 -2.92 22.24 2.72
CA HIS A 12 -3.92 23.13 3.35
C HIS A 12 -5.25 22.43 3.69
N GLY A 13 -5.20 21.17 4.13
CA GLY A 13 -6.39 20.38 4.47
C GLY A 13 -7.14 19.78 3.27
N ALA A 14 -6.67 19.99 2.04
CA ALA A 14 -7.17 19.32 0.84
C ALA A 14 -6.33 18.08 0.51
N LEU A 15 -6.99 17.07 -0.05
CA LEU A 15 -6.36 15.88 -0.63
C LEU A 15 -6.31 16.03 -2.15
N GLU A 16 -5.14 15.88 -2.73
CA GLU A 16 -4.93 15.86 -4.18
C GLU A 16 -4.32 14.52 -4.57
N LEU A 17 -4.90 13.86 -5.58
CA LEU A 17 -4.37 12.60 -6.11
C LEU A 17 -2.95 12.80 -6.65
N LEU A 18 -2.05 11.89 -6.28
CA LEU A 18 -0.71 11.84 -6.88
C LEU A 18 -0.77 11.33 -8.32
N ASP A 19 -1.55 10.27 -8.54
CA ASP A 19 -1.71 9.64 -9.86
C ASP A 19 -3.10 9.90 -10.42
N ALA A 20 -3.18 10.33 -11.69
CA ALA A 20 -4.43 10.69 -12.34
C ALA A 20 -5.41 9.50 -12.49
N ASP A 21 -4.91 8.27 -12.52
CA ASP A 21 -5.72 7.05 -12.56
C ASP A 21 -6.10 6.52 -11.16
N GLY A 22 -5.64 7.19 -10.10
CA GLY A 22 -5.87 6.83 -8.72
C GLY A 22 -5.11 5.59 -8.26
N LYS A 23 -4.09 5.12 -8.98
CA LYS A 23 -3.38 3.87 -8.66
C LYS A 23 -1.88 4.11 -8.47
N ALA A 24 -1.50 4.36 -7.23
CA ALA A 24 -0.10 4.43 -6.83
C ALA A 24 0.57 3.05 -6.85
N GLY A 25 -0.18 1.97 -6.56
CA GLY A 25 0.36 0.62 -6.58
C GLY A 25 -0.72 -0.45 -6.69
N ASN A 26 -0.40 -1.58 -7.33
CA ASN A 26 -1.30 -2.73 -7.45
C ASN A 26 -1.10 -3.71 -6.30
N THR A 27 -2.18 -4.07 -5.63
CA THR A 27 -2.17 -5.00 -4.50
C THR A 27 -2.65 -6.39 -4.90
N GLY A 28 -2.63 -7.33 -3.96
CA GLY A 28 -3.43 -8.55 -4.06
C GLY A 28 -4.92 -8.28 -3.89
N ALA A 29 -5.73 -9.32 -4.08
CA ALA A 29 -7.18 -9.23 -3.93
C ALA A 29 -7.57 -9.07 -2.46
N GLY A 30 -8.55 -8.20 -2.20
CA GLY A 30 -9.07 -7.98 -0.84
C GLY A 30 -8.02 -7.36 0.08
N ALA A 31 -7.40 -6.26 -0.34
CA ALA A 31 -6.58 -5.46 0.57
C ALA A 31 -7.45 -4.95 1.74
N THR A 32 -7.07 -5.28 2.97
CA THR A 32 -7.84 -4.98 4.19
C THR A 32 -7.11 -4.10 5.17
N ASP A 33 -5.77 -4.05 5.11
CA ASP A 33 -4.95 -3.28 6.05
C ASP A 33 -3.67 -2.78 5.37
N LEU A 34 -3.10 -1.71 5.94
CA LEU A 34 -1.89 -1.03 5.46
C LEU A 34 -0.96 -0.71 6.62
N ALA A 35 0.35 -0.89 6.42
CA ALA A 35 1.34 -0.32 7.32
C ALA A 35 2.54 0.22 6.54
N ILE A 36 3.19 1.23 7.10
CA ILE A 36 4.40 1.85 6.57
C ILE A 36 5.51 1.76 7.61
N THR A 37 6.76 1.59 7.16
CA THR A 37 7.92 1.59 8.07
C THR A 37 8.12 2.95 8.71
N GLY A 38 8.76 3.01 9.89
CA GLY A 38 8.98 4.29 10.59
C GLY A 38 9.83 5.30 9.81
N ASN A 39 10.68 4.83 8.90
CA ASN A 39 11.46 5.66 7.97
C ASN A 39 10.73 5.97 6.65
N SER A 40 9.46 5.59 6.52
CA SER A 40 8.62 5.78 5.33
C SER A 40 9.17 5.20 4.04
N GLN A 41 10.14 4.28 4.07
CA GLN A 41 10.75 3.71 2.85
C GLN A 41 9.95 2.54 2.27
N PHE A 42 9.18 1.82 3.07
CA PHE A 42 8.37 0.69 2.61
C PHE A 42 6.94 0.79 3.11
N LEU A 43 6.01 0.45 2.22
CA LEU A 43 4.58 0.30 2.50
C LEU A 43 4.18 -1.15 2.21
N TYR A 44 3.31 -1.68 3.06
CA TYR A 44 2.81 -3.04 3.00
C TYR A 44 1.29 -3.02 2.92
N THR A 45 0.69 -3.88 2.10
CA THR A 45 -0.75 -4.12 2.09
C THR A 45 -1.04 -5.55 2.49
N LEU A 46 -1.89 -5.76 3.51
CA LEU A 46 -2.43 -7.09 3.79
C LEU A 46 -3.57 -7.37 2.83
N ASN A 47 -3.43 -8.40 2.01
CA ASN A 47 -4.41 -8.83 1.01
C ASN A 47 -5.11 -10.11 1.50
N GLY A 48 -6.15 -9.95 2.30
CA GLY A 48 -6.87 -11.07 2.91
C GLY A 48 -7.49 -12.02 1.89
N GLY A 49 -7.96 -11.50 0.75
CA GLY A 49 -8.54 -12.33 -0.32
C GLY A 49 -7.51 -13.21 -1.04
N SER A 50 -6.26 -12.76 -1.17
CA SER A 50 -5.17 -13.54 -1.78
C SER A 50 -4.25 -14.23 -0.77
N HIS A 51 -4.44 -14.03 0.54
CA HIS A 51 -3.56 -14.53 1.60
C HIS A 51 -2.10 -14.12 1.40
N THR A 52 -1.87 -12.86 1.01
CA THR A 52 -0.53 -12.31 0.81
C THR A 52 -0.38 -10.93 1.43
N ILE A 53 0.86 -10.51 1.66
CA ILE A 53 1.24 -9.12 1.83
C ILE A 53 1.89 -8.63 0.53
N SER A 54 1.43 -7.52 -0.05
CA SER A 54 2.18 -6.84 -1.12
C SER A 54 3.16 -5.85 -0.50
N ILE A 55 4.35 -5.76 -1.07
CA ILE A 55 5.45 -4.91 -0.59
C ILE A 55 5.72 -3.84 -1.63
N PHE A 56 5.79 -2.58 -1.20
CA PHE A 56 6.11 -1.45 -2.05
C PHE A 56 7.25 -0.64 -1.45
N GLY A 57 8.20 -0.23 -2.30
CA GLY A 57 9.10 0.87 -1.97
C GLY A 57 8.40 2.21 -2.17
N VAL A 58 8.66 3.18 -1.30
CA VAL A 58 8.05 4.52 -1.35
C VAL A 58 9.09 5.53 -1.82
N SER A 59 8.76 6.25 -2.90
CA SER A 59 9.55 7.37 -3.39
C SER A 59 9.52 8.53 -2.40
N GLN A 60 10.65 8.84 -1.76
CA GLN A 60 10.70 9.90 -0.74
C GLN A 60 10.46 11.31 -1.29
N SER A 61 10.65 11.52 -2.60
CA SER A 61 10.45 12.83 -3.23
C SER A 61 9.02 13.05 -3.72
N ARG A 62 8.30 11.98 -4.09
CA ARG A 62 7.00 12.08 -4.76
C ARG A 62 5.87 11.30 -4.10
N GLY A 63 6.17 10.33 -3.25
CA GLY A 63 5.18 9.45 -2.61
C GLY A 63 4.74 8.27 -3.49
N ASP A 64 5.20 8.19 -4.74
CA ASP A 64 4.92 7.09 -5.66
C ASP A 64 5.36 5.74 -5.09
N LEU A 65 4.60 4.67 -5.39
CA LEU A 65 4.91 3.31 -4.93
C LEU A 65 5.53 2.48 -6.04
N ALA A 66 6.63 1.80 -5.74
CA ALA A 66 7.27 0.82 -6.62
C ALA A 66 7.05 -0.59 -6.06
N ALA A 67 6.51 -1.50 -6.86
CA ALA A 67 6.31 -2.89 -6.44
C ALA A 67 7.67 -3.55 -6.11
N ASN A 68 7.76 -4.14 -4.91
CA ASN A 68 8.98 -4.77 -4.40
C ASN A 68 8.74 -6.25 -3.99
N GLY A 69 7.65 -6.84 -4.47
CA GLY A 69 7.31 -8.25 -4.28
C GLY A 69 6.11 -8.49 -3.38
N SER A 70 5.95 -9.75 -2.96
CA SER A 70 4.88 -10.16 -2.04
C SER A 70 5.30 -11.37 -1.22
N ALA A 71 4.67 -11.55 -0.05
CA ALA A 71 4.89 -12.68 0.84
C ALA A 71 3.56 -13.36 1.18
N ALA A 72 3.55 -14.69 1.33
CA ALA A 72 2.37 -15.41 1.80
C ALA A 72 2.14 -15.16 3.29
N VAL A 73 0.87 -15.17 3.70
CA VAL A 73 0.46 -15.11 5.11
C VAL A 73 -0.53 -16.23 5.43
N ALA A 74 -0.70 -16.51 6.72
CA ALA A 74 -1.69 -17.50 7.16
C ALA A 74 -3.11 -17.11 6.76
N THR A 75 -3.94 -18.11 6.51
CA THR A 75 -5.38 -17.91 6.32
C THR A 75 -5.99 -17.30 7.59
N GLY A 76 -6.80 -16.25 7.43
CA GLY A 76 -7.40 -15.54 8.55
C GLY A 76 -6.54 -14.45 9.19
N ALA A 77 -5.41 -14.05 8.58
CA ALA A 77 -4.71 -12.83 8.98
C ALA A 77 -5.64 -11.61 8.80
N VAL A 78 -5.78 -10.80 9.85
CA VAL A 78 -6.73 -9.66 9.88
C VAL A 78 -6.06 -8.29 9.98
N GLY A 79 -4.80 -8.23 10.43
CA GLY A 79 -4.10 -6.98 10.64
C GLY A 79 -2.60 -7.10 10.43
N LEU A 80 -1.96 -5.96 10.26
CA LEU A 80 -0.57 -5.82 9.85
C LEU A 80 0.05 -4.63 10.60
N ALA A 81 1.25 -4.80 11.13
CA ALA A 81 2.07 -3.72 11.66
C ALA A 81 3.49 -3.82 11.09
N ALA A 82 4.05 -2.67 10.70
CA ALA A 82 5.44 -2.53 10.28
C ALA A 82 6.21 -1.72 11.33
N LYS A 83 7.51 -2.01 11.47
CA LYS A 83 8.43 -1.27 12.34
C LYS A 83 9.51 -0.60 11.50
#